data_AF-A0A9Y4NL38-F1
#
_entry.id   AF-A0A9Y4NL38-F1
#
_cell.length_a   1.000
_cell.length_b   1.000
_cell.length_c   1.000
_cell.angle_alpha   90.00
_cell.angle_beta   90.00
_cell.angle_gamma   90.00
#
_symmetry.space_group_name_H-M   'P 1'
#
loop_
_entity.id
_entity.type
_entity.pdbx_description
1 polymer ?
#
loop_
_entity_poly.entity_id
_entity_poly.type
_entity_poly.pdbx_seq_one_letter_code
_entity_poly.pdbx_strand_id
1 'polypeptide(L)'
;MWFYVLYLFHTGNTVLIVAHASSLEACTRQIQGLSPQNSKDFVQVVRKIPYLGFCACEEMGETGVWQLVDPPILPLTHGPNHSFNWREMLMQD
;
A
#
# COMPACT_ATOMS: atom_id res chain seq x y z
N MET A 1 -9.42 -8.80 5.21
CA MET A 1 -9.05 -8.46 3.81
C MET A 1 -8.28 -7.15 3.87
N TRP A 2 -7.05 -7.09 3.33
CA TRP A 2 -6.15 -5.95 3.50
C TRP A 2 -6.40 -4.93 2.38
N PHE A 3 -6.77 -3.70 2.77
CA PHE A 3 -7.03 -2.57 1.88
C PHE A 3 -5.83 -1.60 1.89
N TYR A 4 -5.46 -1.10 0.71
CA TYR A 4 -4.30 -0.26 0.44
C TYR A 4 -4.68 0.88 -0.49
N VAL A 5 -3.84 1.92 -0.54
CA VAL A 5 -4.17 3.17 -1.21
C VAL A 5 -3.02 3.58 -2.14
N LEU A 6 -3.33 3.72 -3.43
CA LEU A 6 -2.44 4.31 -4.44
C LEU A 6 -2.95 5.70 -4.79
N TYR A 7 -2.07 6.69 -4.67
CA TYR A 7 -2.34 8.08 -4.98
C TYR A 7 -1.69 8.44 -6.32
N LEU A 8 -2.48 8.76 -7.34
CA LEU A 8 -1.98 9.16 -8.65
C LEU A 8 -2.17 10.67 -8.83
N PHE A 9 -1.10 11.38 -9.19
CA PHE A 9 -1.13 12.82 -9.45
C PHE A 9 -0.77 13.14 -10.90
N HIS A 10 -1.63 13.90 -11.58
CA HIS A 10 -1.41 14.37 -12.95
C HIS A 10 -1.99 15.77 -13.15
N THR A 11 -1.13 16.76 -13.45
CA THR A 11 -1.51 18.11 -13.90
C THR A 11 -2.64 18.79 -13.10
N GLY A 12 -2.64 18.65 -11.77
CA GLY A 12 -3.66 19.24 -10.88
C GLY A 12 -4.89 18.36 -10.64
N ASN A 13 -4.92 17.16 -11.22
CA ASN A 13 -5.90 16.13 -10.92
C ASN A 13 -5.29 15.04 -10.04
N THR A 14 -6.14 14.45 -9.19
CA THR A 14 -5.75 13.37 -8.29
C THR A 14 -6.72 12.22 -8.43
N VAL A 15 -6.19 11.00 -8.56
CA VAL A 15 -6.97 9.76 -8.52
C VAL A 15 -6.51 8.91 -7.34
N LEU A 16 -7.47 8.53 -6.50
CA LEU A 16 -7.24 7.64 -5.36
C LEU A 16 -7.74 6.24 -5.71
N ILE A 17 -6.84 5.26 -5.74
CA ILE A 17 -7.19 3.86 -5.97
C ILE A 17 -7.09 3.12 -4.64
N VAL A 18 -8.23 2.61 -4.15
CA VAL A 18 -8.29 1.78 -2.94
C VAL A 18 -8.48 0.32 -3.34
N ALA A 19 -7.46 -0.51 -3.13
CA ALA A 19 -7.43 -1.88 -3.63
C ALA A 19 -6.62 -2.81 -2.69
N HIS A 20 -6.09 -3.92 -3.22
CA HIS A 20 -5.26 -4.87 -2.49
C HIS A 20 -3.76 -4.59 -2.66
N ALA A 21 -2.91 -5.14 -1.80
CA ALA A 21 -1.46 -4.97 -1.89
C ALA A 21 -0.89 -5.50 -3.20
N SER A 22 -1.51 -6.55 -3.75
CA SER A 22 -1.21 -7.07 -5.08
C SER A 22 -1.44 -6.02 -6.17
N SER A 23 -2.55 -5.28 -6.08
CA SER A 23 -2.87 -4.20 -7.00
C SER A 23 -1.85 -3.06 -6.91
N LEU A 24 -1.36 -2.75 -5.70
CA LEU A 24 -0.37 -1.70 -5.51
C LEU A 24 0.92 -1.97 -6.29
N GLU A 25 1.49 -3.17 -6.13
CA GLU A 25 2.73 -3.54 -6.82
C GLU A 25 2.50 -3.66 -8.33
N ALA A 26 1.42 -4.32 -8.74
CA ALA A 26 1.17 -4.59 -10.16
C ALA A 26 0.86 -3.30 -10.94
N CYS A 27 -0.02 -2.44 -10.39
CA CYS A 27 -0.42 -1.21 -11.04
C CYS A 27 0.72 -0.17 -11.05
N THR A 28 1.47 0.00 -9.96
CA THR A 28 2.58 0.96 -9.94
C THR A 28 3.65 0.59 -10.97
N ARG A 29 4.02 -0.69 -11.08
CA ARG A 29 5.04 -1.11 -12.03
C ARG A 29 4.57 -1.00 -13.47
N GLN A 30 3.32 -1.34 -13.77
CA GLN A 30 2.76 -1.15 -15.12
C GLN A 30 2.68 0.33 -15.50
N ILE A 31 2.25 1.19 -14.58
CA ILE A 31 2.17 2.65 -14.80
C ILE A 31 3.56 3.25 -15.04
N GLN A 32 4.57 2.77 -14.32
CA GLN A 32 5.97 3.16 -14.52
C GLN A 32 6.63 2.53 -15.76
N GLY A 33 5.92 1.70 -16.53
CA GLY A 33 6.46 1.00 -17.70
C GLY A 33 7.45 -0.13 -17.37
N LEU A 34 7.45 -0.63 -16.13
CA LEU A 34 8.33 -1.69 -15.66
C LEU A 34 7.74 -3.10 -15.93
N SER A 35 8.60 -4.07 -16.24
CA SER A 35 8.21 -5.46 -16.48
C SER A 35 7.80 -6.16 -15.19
N PRO A 36 6.67 -6.90 -15.11
CA PRO A 36 6.17 -7.55 -13.87
C PRO A 36 7.21 -8.36 -13.09
N GLN A 37 7.11 -8.40 -11.76
CA GLN A 37 8.01 -9.22 -10.94
C GLN A 37 7.70 -10.69 -11.13
N ASN A 38 8.69 -11.55 -10.85
CA ASN A 38 8.42 -12.97 -10.73
C ASN A 38 7.49 -13.23 -9.53
N SER A 39 6.76 -14.35 -9.57
CA SER A 39 5.73 -14.66 -8.58
C SER A 39 6.27 -14.80 -7.15
N LYS A 40 7.52 -15.23 -6.96
CA LYS A 40 8.12 -15.39 -5.63
C LYS A 40 8.40 -14.03 -5.00
N ASP A 41 9.05 -13.14 -5.75
CA ASP A 41 9.41 -11.79 -5.27
C ASP A 41 8.16 -10.94 -5.04
N PHE A 42 7.18 -11.06 -5.93
CA PHE A 42 5.87 -10.43 -5.77
C PHE A 42 5.22 -10.77 -4.42
N VAL A 43 5.15 -12.06 -4.06
CA VAL A 43 4.56 -12.50 -2.79
C VAL A 43 5.36 -11.98 -1.58
N GLN A 44 6.69 -11.90 -1.68
CA GLN A 44 7.53 -11.35 -0.62
C GLN A 44 7.30 -9.86 -0.41
N VAL A 45 7.08 -9.09 -1.48
CA VAL A 45 6.76 -7.66 -1.39
C VAL A 45 5.38 -7.46 -0.78
N VAL A 46 4.35 -8.13 -1.31
CA VAL A 46 2.95 -7.99 -0.85
C VAL A 46 2.78 -8.27 0.64
N ARG A 47 3.56 -9.21 1.20
CA ARG A 47 3.54 -9.55 2.63
C ARG A 47 4.12 -8.48 3.56
N LYS A 48 4.95 -7.58 3.03
CA LYS A 48 5.61 -6.53 3.82
C LYS A 48 4.79 -5.25 3.93
N ILE A 49 3.72 -5.12 3.14
CA ILE A 49 2.93 -3.90 3.08
C ILE A 49 1.90 -3.93 4.23
N PRO A 50 1.87 -2.95 5.13
CA PRO A 50 0.91 -2.90 6.23
C PRO A 50 -0.49 -2.45 5.76
N TYR A 51 -1.53 -2.69 6.57
CA TYR A 51 -2.86 -2.11 6.32
C TYR A 51 -2.77 -0.59 6.11
N LEU A 52 -3.54 -0.07 5.16
CA LEU A 52 -3.46 1.35 4.74
C LEU A 52 -2.05 1.75 4.26
N GLY A 53 -1.27 0.79 3.77
CA GLY A 53 -0.04 1.07 3.04
C GLY A 53 -0.35 2.02 1.89
N PHE A 54 0.37 3.13 1.88
CA PHE A 54 0.11 4.26 1.01
C PHE A 54 1.34 4.49 0.13
N CYS A 55 1.15 4.59 -1.18
CA CYS A 55 2.19 5.10 -2.08
C CYS A 55 1.60 6.12 -3.05
N ALA A 56 2.47 7.00 -3.55
CA ALA A 56 2.10 8.02 -4.53
C ALA A 56 2.91 7.83 -5.81
N CYS A 57 2.25 7.94 -6.96
CA CYS A 57 2.90 8.11 -8.24
C CYS A 57 2.53 9.46 -8.83
N GLU A 58 3.52 10.15 -9.37
CA GLU A 58 3.36 11.41 -10.06
C GLU A 58 3.85 11.28 -11.51
N GLU A 59 3.08 11.85 -12.44
CA GLU A 59 3.49 11.96 -13.83
C GLU A 59 4.45 13.16 -14.01
N MET A 60 5.65 12.88 -14.50
CA MET A 60 6.73 13.85 -14.64
C MET A 60 6.52 14.73 -15.88
N GLY A 61 5.78 15.83 -15.68
CA GLY A 61 5.68 16.95 -16.63
C GLY A 61 5.46 16.52 -18.08
N GLU A 62 6.23 17.10 -19.01
CA GLU A 62 6.09 16.85 -20.45
C GLU A 62 6.61 15.47 -20.91
N THR A 63 7.28 14.71 -20.04
CA THR A 63 7.84 13.40 -20.42
C THR A 63 6.80 12.29 -20.43
N GLY A 64 5.67 12.49 -19.73
CA GLY A 64 4.64 11.46 -19.55
C GLY A 64 5.08 10.25 -18.74
N VAL A 65 6.26 10.30 -18.13
CA VAL A 65 6.83 9.22 -17.34
C VAL A 65 6.28 9.27 -15.92
N TRP A 66 5.71 8.18 -15.44
CA TRP A 66 5.27 8.06 -14.07
C TRP A 66 6.39 7.62 -13.15
N GLN A 67 6.50 8.26 -11.99
CA GLN A 67 7.49 7.91 -10.98
C GLN A 67 6.84 7.83 -9.60
N LEU A 68 7.33 6.91 -8.77
CA LEU A 68 6.96 6.84 -7.36
C LEU A 68 7.59 8.03 -6.63
N VAL A 69 6.77 8.75 -5.88
CA VAL A 69 7.18 9.89 -5.07
C VAL A 69 6.76 9.67 -3.61
N ASP A 70 7.30 10.49 -2.71
CA ASP A 70 6.89 10.44 -1.31
C ASP A 70 5.42 10.81 -1.19
N PRO A 71 4.63 10.02 -0.44
CA PRO A 71 3.22 10.31 -0.27
C PRO A 71 3.01 11.58 0.56
N PRO A 72 1.94 12.35 0.30
CA PRO A 72 1.68 13.61 1.01
C PRO A 72 1.22 13.40 2.47
N ILE A 73 1.09 12.16 2.92
CA ILE A 73 0.68 11.79 4.28
C ILE A 73 1.74 10.94 4.96
N LEU A 74 1.81 11.03 6.28
CA LEU A 74 2.70 10.21 7.09
C LEU A 74 2.19 8.76 7.16
N PRO A 75 3.11 7.77 7.26
CA PRO A 75 2.73 6.38 7.44
C PRO A 75 1.99 6.18 8.77
N LEU A 76 0.95 5.33 8.76
CA LEU A 76 0.21 4.95 9.95
C LEU A 76 0.79 3.64 10.52
N THR A 77 1.16 3.64 11.81
CA THR A 77 1.60 2.43 12.51
C THR A 77 0.94 2.39 13.88
N HIS A 78 0.35 1.25 14.23
CA HIS A 78 -0.23 1.01 15.56
C HIS A 78 0.15 -0.39 16.05
N GLY A 79 0.21 -0.54 17.38
CA GLY A 79 0.48 -1.83 18.02
C GLY A 79 -0.75 -2.75 17.97
N PRO A 80 -0.55 -4.08 18.13
CA PRO A 80 -1.65 -5.01 18.25
C PRO A 80 -2.51 -4.69 19.47
N ASN A 81 -3.82 -4.72 19.31
CA ASN A 81 -4.75 -4.67 20.43
C ASN A 81 -5.23 -6.10 20.72
N HIS A 82 -4.59 -6.74 21.70
CA HIS A 82 -4.92 -8.12 22.07
C HIS A 82 -6.32 -8.20 22.67
N SER A 83 -7.07 -9.22 22.27
CA SER A 83 -8.38 -9.49 22.86
C SER A 83 -8.21 -9.83 24.34
N PHE A 84 -8.84 -9.05 25.21
CA PHE A 84 -8.87 -9.31 26.64
C PHE A 84 -10.17 -10.04 27.00
N ASN A 85 -10.05 -11.29 27.48
CA ASN A 85 -11.15 -12.02 28.10
C ASN A 85 -10.89 -12.11 29.60
N TRP A 86 -11.57 -11.27 30.37
CA TRP A 86 -11.36 -11.18 31.81
C TRP A 86 -11.68 -12.49 32.55
N ARG A 87 -12.62 -13.31 32.07
CA ARG A 87 -12.96 -14.58 32.73
C ARG A 87 -11.83 -15.59 32.62
N GLU A 88 -11.29 -15.76 31.41
CA GLU A 88 -10.16 -16.68 31.18
C GLU A 88 -8.88 -16.21 31.89
N MET A 89 -8.68 -14.89 32.02
CA MET A 89 -7.45 -14.32 32.55
C MET A 89 -7.47 -14.10 34.07
N LEU A 90 -8.64 -13.89 34.68
CA LEU A 90 -8.78 -13.60 36.10
C LEU A 90 -9.49 -14.69 36.91
N MET A 91 -10.16 -15.66 36.26
CA MET A 91 -10.85 -16.77 36.93
C MET A 91 -10.19 -18.13 36.64
N GLN A 92 -8.85 -18.18 36.56
CA GLN A 92 -8.17 -19.48 36.57
C GLN A 92 -8.44 -20.16 37.91
N ASP A 93 -9.23 -21.24 37.90
CA ASP A 93 -9.41 -22.18 39.03
C ASP A 93 -8.11 -22.94 39.33
#